data_AF-A0A4R1KFN2-F1
#
_entry.id   AF-A0A4R1KFN2-F1
#
_cell.length_a   1.000
_cell.length_b   1.000
_cell.length_c   1.000
_cell.angle_alpha   90.00
_cell.angle_beta   90.00
_cell.angle_gamma   90.00
#
_symmetry.space_group_name_H-M   'P 1'
#
loop_
_entity.id
_entity.type
_entity.pdbx_description
1 polymer ?
#
loop_
_entity_poly.entity_id
_entity_poly.type
_entity_poly.pdbx_seq_one_letter_code
_entity_poly.pdbx_strand_id
1 'polypeptide(L)'
;MKTKDIQSMLGVSPSTFFEWNKPGNQKNQLAKLLKNLDSENVQKILNAPPKKPKPLMLLSTVNASIGDKKKHFTLISLKKIFYKKTELTQLEKYALKTIKNEALSSELKDFASYYKIPVKRINEKLGKY
;
A
#
# COMPACT_ATOMS: atom_id res chain seq x y z
N MET A 1 4.05 -16.67 22.97
CA MET A 1 3.06 -17.56 22.31
C MET A 1 3.24 -19.02 22.74
N LYS A 2 2.15 -19.74 23.06
CA LYS A 2 2.22 -21.19 23.35
C LYS A 2 2.30 -21.99 22.05
N THR A 3 2.88 -23.20 22.09
CA THR A 3 2.98 -24.08 20.90
C THR A 3 1.62 -24.40 20.27
N LYS A 4 0.56 -24.50 21.08
CA LYS A 4 -0.81 -24.69 20.60
C LYS A 4 -1.32 -23.50 19.79
N ASP A 5 -0.99 -22.27 20.22
CA ASP A 5 -1.37 -21.05 19.52
C ASP A 5 -0.61 -20.96 18.18
N ILE A 6 0.68 -21.31 18.15
CA ILE A 6 1.50 -21.36 16.92
C ILE A 6 0.90 -22.34 15.91
N GLN A 7 0.46 -23.51 16.37
CA GLN A 7 -0.22 -24.49 15.51
C GLN A 7 -1.53 -23.93 14.96
N SER A 8 -2.36 -23.33 15.82
CA SER A 8 -3.66 -22.78 15.41
C SER A 8 -3.53 -21.58 14.47
N MET A 9 -2.53 -20.72 14.67
CA MET A 9 -2.38 -19.46 13.93
C MET A 9 -1.56 -19.60 12.65
N LEU A 10 -0.53 -20.46 12.66
CA LEU A 10 0.46 -20.57 11.57
C LEU A 10 0.48 -21.96 10.92
N GLY A 11 -0.31 -22.93 11.42
CA GLY A 11 -0.37 -24.28 10.86
C GLY A 11 0.89 -25.13 11.12
N VAL A 12 1.81 -24.66 11.97
CA VAL A 12 3.04 -25.40 12.27
C VAL A 12 2.74 -26.47 13.33
N SER A 13 2.96 -27.74 13.01
CA SER A 13 2.73 -28.82 13.96
C SER A 13 3.66 -28.72 15.18
N PRO A 14 3.22 -29.18 16.37
CA PRO A 14 4.03 -29.14 17.59
C PRO A 14 5.36 -29.91 17.45
N SER A 15 5.36 -31.03 16.70
CA SER A 15 6.56 -31.81 16.41
C SER A 15 7.56 -31.03 15.56
N THR A 16 7.10 -30.39 14.48
CA THR A 16 7.93 -29.53 13.61
C THR A 16 8.51 -28.37 14.40
N PHE A 17 7.69 -27.73 15.25
CA PHE A 17 8.15 -26.63 16.09
C PHE A 17 9.19 -27.07 17.13
N PHE A 18 9.01 -28.26 17.71
CA PHE A 18 9.97 -28.85 18.63
C PHE A 18 11.34 -29.07 17.96
N GLU A 19 11.36 -29.55 16.71
CA GLU A 19 12.60 -29.68 15.94
C GLU A 19 13.28 -28.34 15.69
N TRP A 20 12.51 -27.30 15.36
CA TRP A 20 13.07 -25.95 15.16
C TRP A 20 13.69 -25.42 16.45
N ASN A 21 13.12 -25.74 17.61
CA ASN A 21 13.62 -25.28 18.90
C ASN A 21 14.90 -26.00 19.38
N LYS A 22 15.39 -27.03 18.68
CA LYS A 22 16.64 -27.72 19.01
C LYS A 22 17.87 -26.84 18.70
N PRO A 23 18.91 -26.84 19.57
CA PRO A 23 20.17 -26.15 19.28
C PRO A 23 20.83 -26.76 18.04
N GLY A 24 21.30 -25.92 17.12
CA GLY A 24 21.88 -26.35 15.83
C GLY A 24 20.90 -26.42 14.66
N ASN A 25 19.59 -26.26 14.89
CA ASN A 25 18.62 -26.15 13.80
C ASN A 25 18.68 -24.76 13.14
N GLN A 26 18.65 -24.70 11.81
CA GLN A 26 18.65 -23.44 11.04
C GLN A 26 17.50 -22.49 11.42
N LYS A 27 16.37 -23.04 11.88
CA LYS A 27 15.17 -22.28 12.28
C LYS A 27 15.08 -22.02 13.78
N ASN A 28 16.14 -22.26 14.55
CA ASN A 28 16.15 -22.06 16.01
C ASN A 28 15.88 -20.61 16.42
N GLN A 29 16.43 -19.66 15.69
CA GLN A 29 16.16 -18.24 15.95
C GLN A 29 14.70 -17.89 15.73
N LEU A 30 14.08 -18.39 14.65
CA LEU A 30 12.66 -18.21 14.38
C LEU A 30 11.78 -18.84 15.47
N ALA A 31 12.10 -20.05 15.94
CA ALA A 31 11.36 -20.71 17.00
C ALA A 31 11.40 -19.91 18.32
N LYS A 32 12.55 -19.33 18.66
CA LYS A 32 12.71 -18.44 19.82
C LYS A 32 11.89 -17.15 19.66
N LEU A 33 11.92 -16.53 18.48
CA LEU A 33 11.12 -15.34 18.19
C LEU A 33 9.62 -15.63 18.34
N LEU A 34 9.13 -16.72 17.75
CA LEU A 34 7.72 -17.11 17.83
C LEU A 34 7.26 -17.34 19.28
N LYS A 35 8.11 -17.92 20.15
CA LYS A 35 7.79 -18.04 21.59
C LYS A 35 7.65 -16.69 22.28
N ASN A 36 8.47 -15.72 21.90
CA ASN A 36 8.51 -14.39 22.52
C ASN A 36 7.47 -13.41 21.95
N LEU A 37 6.83 -13.74 20.83
CA LEU A 37 5.76 -12.93 20.27
C LEU A 37 4.48 -13.02 21.11
N ASP A 38 3.78 -11.90 21.18
CA ASP A 38 2.47 -11.79 21.77
C ASP A 38 1.39 -12.33 20.82
N SER A 39 0.58 -13.26 21.32
CA SER A 39 -0.48 -13.95 20.57
C SER A 39 -1.57 -13.01 20.09
N GLU A 40 -1.91 -11.99 20.89
CA GLU A 40 -2.98 -11.05 20.56
C GLU A 40 -2.59 -10.16 19.37
N ASN A 41 -1.37 -9.63 19.37
CA ASN A 41 -0.85 -8.82 18.27
C ASN A 41 -0.70 -9.62 16.97
N VAL A 42 -0.27 -10.88 17.03
CA VAL A 42 -0.18 -11.75 15.85
C VAL A 42 -1.56 -12.02 15.27
N GLN A 43 -2.56 -12.32 16.11
CA GLN A 43 -3.93 -12.53 15.64
C GLN A 43 -4.51 -11.28 14.98
N LYS A 44 -4.23 -10.08 15.53
CA LYS A 44 -4.63 -8.80 14.91
C LYS A 44 -4.02 -8.61 13.52
N ILE A 45 -2.77 -9.03 13.32
CA ILE A 45 -2.09 -8.94 12.01
C ILE A 45 -2.67 -9.97 11.03
N LEU A 46 -2.91 -11.21 11.46
CA LEU A 46 -3.46 -12.27 10.61
C LEU A 46 -4.90 -11.99 10.19
N ASN A 47 -5.69 -11.38 11.08
CA ASN A 47 -7.08 -10.98 10.81
C ASN A 47 -7.18 -9.61 10.12
N ALA A 48 -6.07 -8.89 9.97
CA ALA A 48 -6.11 -7.60 9.29
C ALA A 48 -6.52 -7.82 7.83
N PRO A 49 -7.43 -7.01 7.28
CA PRO A 49 -7.75 -7.10 5.88
C PRO A 49 -6.47 -6.90 5.06
N PRO A 50 -6.31 -7.62 3.91
CA PRO A 50 -5.16 -7.43 3.06
C PRO A 50 -5.03 -5.94 2.74
N LYS A 51 -3.85 -5.37 3.02
CA LYS A 51 -3.58 -3.97 2.69
C LYS A 51 -3.83 -3.82 1.19
N LYS A 52 -4.76 -2.96 0.80
CA LYS A 52 -5.03 -2.69 -0.62
C LYS A 52 -3.70 -2.38 -1.32
N PRO A 53 -3.43 -2.97 -2.50
CA PRO A 53 -2.23 -2.65 -3.24
C PRO A 53 -2.18 -1.15 -3.52
N LYS A 54 -0.98 -0.56 -3.51
CA LYS A 54 -0.80 0.86 -3.79
C LYS A 54 -1.22 1.13 -5.26
N PRO A 55 -1.99 2.18 -5.55
CA PRO A 55 -2.45 2.50 -6.90
C PRO A 55 -1.30 3.17 -7.68
N LEU A 56 -0.40 2.34 -8.22
CA LEU A 56 0.81 2.80 -8.91
C LEU A 56 0.57 3.16 -10.39
N MET A 57 -0.51 2.67 -11.00
CA MET A 57 -0.77 2.87 -12.42
C MET A 57 -0.95 4.35 -12.77
N LEU A 58 -1.85 5.06 -12.07
CA LEU A 58 -2.06 6.49 -12.30
C LEU A 58 -0.78 7.33 -12.14
N LEU A 59 0.06 6.98 -11.16
CA LEU A 59 1.34 7.65 -10.96
C LEU A 59 2.31 7.39 -12.13
N SER A 60 2.32 6.16 -12.64
CA SER A 60 3.17 5.74 -13.74
C SER A 60 2.79 6.46 -15.03
N THR A 61 1.49 6.59 -15.31
CA THR A 61 0.96 7.35 -16.45
C THR A 61 1.43 8.80 -16.40
N VAL A 62 1.26 9.48 -15.26
CA VAL A 62 1.68 10.88 -15.10
C VAL A 62 3.19 11.05 -15.25
N ASN A 63 3.98 10.17 -14.63
CA ASN A 63 5.44 10.29 -14.67
C ASN A 63 6.02 9.92 -16.05
N ALA A 64 5.37 9.01 -16.78
CA ALA A 64 5.77 8.67 -18.15
C ALA A 64 5.70 9.89 -19.08
N SER A 65 4.70 10.76 -18.91
CA SER A 65 4.53 11.95 -19.75
C SER A 65 5.45 13.12 -19.36
N ILE A 66 6.07 13.12 -18.17
CA ILE A 66 6.94 14.22 -17.71
C ILE A 66 8.38 14.10 -18.23
N GLY A 67 8.88 12.89 -18.49
CA GLY A 67 10.21 12.61 -19.04
C GLY A 67 11.40 12.96 -18.13
N ASP A 68 11.37 14.09 -17.43
CA ASP A 68 12.37 14.55 -16.48
C ASP A 68 12.16 13.90 -15.10
N LYS A 69 13.06 12.96 -14.75
CA LYS A 69 13.04 12.22 -13.48
C LYS A 69 13.09 13.12 -12.25
N LYS A 70 13.71 14.30 -12.33
CA LYS A 70 13.78 15.24 -11.19
C LYS A 70 12.42 15.87 -10.86
N LYS A 71 11.49 15.85 -11.82
CA LYS A 71 10.15 16.42 -11.71
C LYS A 71 9.07 15.36 -11.53
N HIS A 72 9.46 14.10 -11.34
CA HIS A 72 8.50 13.03 -11.11
C HIS A 72 7.71 13.26 -9.82
N PHE A 73 6.43 12.97 -9.89
CA PHE A 73 5.56 12.95 -8.73
C PHE A 73 5.83 11.70 -7.90
N THR A 74 5.61 11.84 -6.59
CA THR A 74 5.37 10.74 -5.68
C THR A 74 3.86 10.55 -5.52
N LEU A 75 3.39 9.40 -5.03
CA LEU A 75 1.96 9.21 -4.73
C LEU A 75 1.41 10.30 -3.79
N ILE A 76 2.22 10.75 -2.84
CA ILE A 76 1.85 11.78 -1.85
C ILE A 76 1.72 13.14 -2.53
N SER A 77 2.69 13.53 -3.39
CA SER A 77 2.59 14.81 -4.09
C SER A 77 1.44 14.81 -5.09
N LEU A 78 1.20 13.71 -5.81
CA LEU A 78 0.06 13.57 -6.72
C LEU A 78 -1.27 13.69 -5.97
N LYS A 79 -1.41 13.02 -4.82
CA LYS A 79 -2.57 13.18 -3.94
C LYS A 79 -2.78 14.64 -3.54
N LYS A 80 -1.72 15.34 -3.13
CA LYS A 80 -1.80 16.73 -2.64
C LYS A 80 -2.42 17.67 -3.68
N ILE A 81 -2.24 17.43 -4.98
CA ILE A 81 -2.85 18.24 -6.05
C ILE A 81 -4.37 18.32 -5.91
N PHE A 82 -5.03 17.20 -5.59
CA PHE A 82 -6.49 17.13 -5.44
C PHE A 82 -7.01 17.85 -4.17
N TYR A 83 -6.15 18.11 -3.19
CA TYR A 83 -6.51 18.81 -1.95
C TYR A 83 -6.05 20.27 -1.94
N LYS A 84 -5.20 20.67 -2.89
CA LYS A 84 -4.60 21.99 -2.95
C LYS A 84 -5.65 23.06 -3.25
N LYS A 85 -5.74 24.05 -2.35
CA LYS A 85 -6.62 25.22 -2.45
C LYS A 85 -5.95 26.41 -3.17
N THR A 86 -4.61 26.45 -3.16
CA THR A 86 -3.83 27.49 -3.83
C THR A 86 -3.73 27.22 -5.33
N GLU A 87 -3.18 28.18 -6.06
CA GLU A 87 -2.90 28.01 -7.48
C GLU A 87 -2.01 26.80 -7.75
N LEU A 88 -2.30 26.13 -8.86
CA LEU A 88 -1.54 25.00 -9.36
C LEU A 88 -0.35 25.49 -10.16
N THR A 89 0.81 24.91 -9.90
CA THR A 89 2.01 25.11 -10.70
C THR A 89 1.81 24.57 -12.11
N GLN A 90 2.63 25.01 -13.07
CA GLN A 90 2.56 24.50 -14.45
C GLN A 90 2.72 22.97 -14.51
N LEU A 91 3.61 22.41 -13.69
CA LEU A 91 3.80 20.96 -13.57
C LEU A 91 2.54 20.24 -13.08
N GLU A 92 1.87 20.77 -12.04
CA GLU A 92 0.64 20.18 -11.52
C GLU A 92 -0.52 20.30 -12.51
N LYS A 93 -0.63 21.42 -13.24
CA LYS A 93 -1.60 21.60 -14.32
C LYS A 93 -1.37 20.58 -15.45
N TYR A 94 -0.09 20.36 -15.81
CA TYR A 94 0.28 19.36 -16.80
C TYR A 94 -0.11 17.95 -16.33
N ALA A 95 0.23 17.58 -15.09
CA ALA A 95 -0.16 16.29 -14.53
C ALA A 95 -1.68 16.05 -14.56
N LEU A 96 -2.50 17.06 -14.21
CA LEU A 96 -3.96 16.95 -14.31
C LEU A 96 -4.45 16.79 -15.75
N LYS A 97 -3.83 17.50 -16.71
CA LYS A 97 -4.13 17.35 -18.13
C LYS A 97 -3.81 15.94 -18.63
N THR A 98 -2.65 15.41 -18.24
CA THR A 98 -2.25 14.02 -18.53
C THR A 98 -3.24 13.02 -17.95
N ILE A 99 -3.63 13.17 -16.67
CA ILE A 99 -4.66 12.31 -16.06
C ILE A 99 -5.96 12.33 -16.86
N LYS A 100 -6.40 13.51 -17.31
CA LYS A 100 -7.64 13.64 -18.07
C LYS A 100 -7.58 12.96 -19.45
N ASN A 101 -6.43 13.04 -20.13
CA ASN A 101 -6.31 12.64 -21.52
C ASN A 101 -5.77 11.21 -21.71
N GLU A 102 -4.92 10.74 -20.80
CA GLU A 102 -4.13 9.51 -20.98
C GLU A 102 -4.46 8.43 -19.93
N ALA A 103 -4.98 8.80 -18.75
CA ALA A 103 -5.27 7.82 -17.71
C ALA A 103 -6.64 7.14 -17.90
N LEU A 104 -6.70 5.86 -17.56
CA LEU A 104 -7.94 5.09 -17.57
C LEU A 104 -8.84 5.48 -16.39
N SER A 105 -10.15 5.37 -16.58
CA SER A 105 -11.13 5.62 -15.51
C SER A 105 -10.99 4.68 -14.32
N SER A 106 -10.57 3.44 -14.56
CA SER A 106 -10.24 2.48 -13.51
C SER A 106 -9.06 2.96 -12.66
N GLU A 107 -7.99 3.46 -13.28
CA GLU A 107 -6.79 3.94 -12.57
C GLU A 107 -7.12 5.11 -11.65
N LEU A 108 -7.93 6.06 -12.14
CA LEU A 108 -8.37 7.20 -11.34
C LEU A 108 -9.30 6.78 -10.20
N LYS A 109 -10.24 5.85 -10.46
CA LYS A 109 -11.15 5.30 -9.44
C LYS A 109 -10.38 4.55 -8.36
N ASP A 110 -9.41 3.73 -8.75
CA ASP A 110 -8.56 2.97 -7.82
C ASP A 110 -7.73 3.92 -6.95
N PHE A 111 -7.12 4.95 -7.56
CA PHE A 111 -6.36 5.96 -6.84
C PHE A 111 -7.25 6.76 -5.87
N ALA A 112 -8.42 7.18 -6.31
CA ALA A 112 -9.39 7.91 -5.51
C ALA A 112 -9.91 7.07 -4.34
N SER A 113 -10.23 5.81 -4.58
CA SER A 113 -10.69 4.84 -3.56
C SER A 113 -9.60 4.57 -2.52
N TYR A 114 -8.36 4.38 -2.96
CA TYR A 114 -7.22 4.16 -2.06
C TYR A 114 -6.95 5.35 -1.14
N TYR A 115 -6.95 6.57 -1.69
CA TYR A 115 -6.68 7.79 -0.92
C TYR A 115 -7.90 8.46 -0.31
N LYS A 116 -9.10 7.87 -0.50
CA LYS A 116 -10.39 8.41 -0.06
C LYS A 116 -10.61 9.84 -0.57
N ILE A 117 -10.33 10.07 -1.85
CA ILE A 117 -10.53 11.36 -2.50
C ILE A 117 -12.01 11.48 -2.89
N PRO A 118 -12.74 12.50 -2.40
CA PRO A 118 -14.13 12.72 -2.79
C PRO A 118 -14.25 13.00 -4.29
N VAL A 119 -15.24 12.40 -4.95
CA VAL A 119 -15.52 12.61 -6.39
C VAL A 119 -15.69 14.09 -6.73
N LYS A 120 -16.29 14.88 -5.83
CA LYS A 120 -16.42 16.33 -5.98
C LYS A 120 -15.08 17.03 -6.25
N ARG A 121 -14.02 16.64 -5.53
CA ARG A 121 -12.67 17.22 -5.71
C ARG A 121 -12.02 16.80 -7.02
N ILE A 122 -12.29 15.58 -7.46
CA ILE A 122 -11.82 15.08 -8.76
C ILE A 122 -12.47 15.92 -9.86
N ASN A 123 -13.78 16.11 -9.78
CA ASN A 123 -14.55 16.90 -10.74
C ASN A 123 -14.16 18.39 -10.73
N GLU A 124 -13.86 18.96 -9.56
CA GLU A 124 -13.34 20.33 -9.44
C GLU A 124 -12.00 20.53 -10.15
N LYS A 125 -11.14 19.49 -10.19
CA LYS A 125 -9.79 19.59 -10.76
C LYS A 125 -9.69 19.13 -12.22
N LEU A 126 -10.50 18.16 -12.64
CA LEU A 126 -10.45 17.56 -13.98
C LEU A 126 -11.64 17.96 -14.87
N GLY A 127 -12.69 18.56 -14.30
CA GLY A 127 -14.00 18.71 -14.93
C GLY A 127 -14.87 17.46 -14.75
N LYS A 128 -16.09 17.44 -15.32
CA LYS A 128 -16.96 16.25 -15.28
C LYS A 128 -16.19 15.03 -15.84
N TYR A 129 -16.12 13.98 -15.03
CA TYR A 129 -15.50 12.70 -15.32
C TYR A 129 -16.49 11.58 -15.04
#